data_AF-A0A009RLL2-F1
#
_entry.id   AF-A0A009RLL2-F1
#
_cell.length_a   1.000
_cell.length_b   1.000
_cell.length_c   1.000
_cell.angle_alpha   90.00
_cell.angle_beta   90.00
_cell.angle_gamma   90.00
#
_symmetry.space_group_name_H-M   'P 1'
#
loop_
_entity.id
_entity.type
_entity.pdbx_description
1 polymer ?
#
loop_
_entity_poly.entity_id
_entity_poly.type
_entity_poly.pdbx_seq_one_letter_code
_entity_poly.pdbx_strand_id
1 'polypeptide(L)'
;MQIYLARNNQQAGPYTLEQVNQMLASQQILLTDLAWHEGMTEWKALGELTQGKLVYQPIGYSVPTINTNTSTNETIRQIRVEPKVHELASIPARALAKIIDLLLWLPIAAIPSFFFNEAQYKQLFELQKQMQSAEVASTKAAELQQQLFTLIPIEAWHSMLLYVVIMLAIQAVLLTKFGQSIGKKIVGIKIVDAEDNSKVNLTRIFLLRSIVFIILNLLFMPISTIIDYAFALGQKRQALHDKIARTKVIK
;
A
#
# COMPACT_ATOMS: atom_id res chain seq x y z
N MET A 1 29.69 -21.36 22.40
CA MET A 1 28.93 -20.85 23.57
C MET A 1 27.49 -20.57 23.17
N GLN A 2 26.56 -20.53 24.13
CA GLN A 2 25.15 -20.19 23.91
C GLN A 2 24.87 -18.81 24.53
N ILE A 3 24.32 -17.89 23.72
CA ILE A 3 24.04 -16.50 24.09
C ILE A 3 22.54 -16.27 24.03
N TYR A 4 21.97 -15.68 25.08
CA TYR A 4 20.58 -15.24 25.12
C TYR A 4 20.52 -13.72 24.96
N LEU A 5 19.48 -13.25 24.28
CA LEU A 5 19.24 -11.83 24.02
C LEU A 5 17.91 -11.41 24.66
N ALA A 6 17.82 -10.17 25.12
CA ALA A 6 16.58 -9.62 25.66
C ALA A 6 16.34 -8.17 25.22
N ARG A 7 15.08 -7.87 24.87
CA ARG A 7 14.58 -6.54 24.52
C ARG A 7 13.14 -6.40 25.01
N ASN A 8 12.79 -5.28 25.66
CA ASN A 8 11.44 -5.01 26.16
C ASN A 8 10.85 -6.15 27.03
N ASN A 9 11.62 -6.68 27.98
CA ASN A 9 11.26 -7.83 28.83
C ASN A 9 10.92 -9.14 28.08
N GLN A 10 11.26 -9.25 26.79
CA GLN A 10 11.17 -10.49 26.03
C GLN A 10 12.56 -11.07 25.81
N GLN A 11 12.73 -12.35 26.13
CA GLN A 11 13.97 -13.10 25.96
C GLN A 11 13.89 -13.99 24.71
N ALA A 12 15.00 -14.08 23.98
CA ALA A 12 15.16 -14.96 22.81
C ALA A 12 16.52 -15.69 22.87
N GLY A 13 16.57 -16.89 22.30
CA GLY A 13 17.77 -17.74 22.26
C GLY A 13 17.51 -19.17 22.75
N PRO A 14 18.56 -19.99 22.86
CA PRO A 14 19.97 -19.61 22.73
C PRO A 14 20.44 -19.43 21.27
N TYR A 15 21.38 -18.51 21.07
CA TYR A 15 22.08 -18.23 19.81
C TYR A 15 23.57 -18.57 19.92
N THR A 16 24.21 -18.93 18.81
CA THR A 16 25.68 -19.05 18.77
C THR A 16 26.36 -17.68 18.65
N LEU A 17 27.65 -17.58 18.99
CA LEU A 17 28.42 -16.35 18.84
C LEU A 17 28.41 -15.83 17.39
N GLU A 18 28.48 -16.74 16.43
CA GLU A 18 28.46 -16.44 14.99
C GLU A 18 27.11 -15.86 14.58
N GLN A 19 26.01 -16.44 15.08
CA GLN A 19 24.66 -15.91 14.84
C GLN A 19 24.48 -14.52 15.44
N VAL A 20 24.96 -14.30 16.68
CA VAL A 20 24.92 -12.97 17.31
C VAL A 20 25.73 -11.95 16.51
N ASN A 21 26.91 -12.32 16.02
CA ASN A 21 27.73 -11.45 15.18
C ASN A 21 27.09 -11.16 13.81
N GLN A 22 26.40 -12.12 13.21
CA GLN A 22 25.60 -11.90 12.00
C GLN A 22 24.41 -10.97 12.26
N MET A 23 23.69 -11.16 13.38
CA MET A 23 22.57 -10.31 13.79
C MET A 23 23.02 -8.87 14.10
N LEU A 24 24.18 -8.69 14.75
CA LEU A 24 24.80 -7.39 14.98
C LEU A 24 25.22 -6.71 13.67
N ALA A 25 25.88 -7.44 12.77
CA ALA A 25 26.34 -6.91 11.48
C ALA A 25 25.17 -6.51 10.56
N SER A 26 24.07 -7.27 10.61
CA SER A 26 22.82 -6.98 9.88
C SER A 26 21.93 -5.94 10.56
N GLN A 27 22.31 -5.43 11.75
CA GLN A 27 21.54 -4.51 12.59
C GLN A 27 20.15 -5.01 12.98
N GLN A 28 19.91 -6.33 12.95
CA GLN A 28 18.70 -6.94 13.48
C GLN A 28 18.62 -6.80 15.01
N ILE A 29 19.79 -6.83 15.66
CA ILE A 29 19.97 -6.56 17.08
C ILE A 29 20.82 -5.31 17.26
N LEU A 30 20.53 -4.53 18.30
CA LEU A 30 21.11 -3.22 18.57
C LEU A 30 22.10 -3.31 19.72
N LEU A 31 23.05 -2.38 19.77
CA LEU A 31 24.02 -2.28 20.87
C LEU A 31 23.36 -2.02 22.23
N THR A 32 22.11 -1.54 22.24
CA THR A 32 21.32 -1.34 23.47
C THR A 32 20.63 -2.59 23.96
N ASP A 33 20.62 -3.68 23.17
CA ASP A 33 19.99 -4.93 23.58
C ASP A 33 20.81 -5.61 24.67
N LEU A 34 20.12 -6.26 25.60
CA LEU A 34 20.76 -7.02 26.66
C LEU A 34 21.16 -8.40 26.13
N ALA A 35 22.37 -8.82 26.48
CA ALA A 35 22.87 -10.15 26.23
C ALA A 35 23.36 -10.78 27.53
N TRP A 36 23.16 -12.09 27.63
CA TRP A 36 23.69 -12.91 28.70
C TRP A 36 24.18 -14.24 28.12
N HIS A 37 25.31 -14.72 28.62
CA HIS A 37 25.79 -16.05 28.34
C HIS A 37 26.38 -16.67 29.59
N GLU A 38 26.60 -17.99 29.55
CA GLU A 38 27.21 -18.73 30.64
C GLU A 38 28.58 -18.12 31.01
N GLY A 39 28.77 -17.80 32.30
CA GLY A 39 29.94 -17.08 32.81
C GLY A 39 29.69 -15.61 33.18
N MET A 40 28.52 -15.06 32.88
CA MET A 40 28.12 -13.69 33.28
C MET A 40 27.26 -13.70 34.54
N THR A 41 27.52 -12.77 35.47
CA THR A 41 26.71 -12.61 36.70
C THR A 41 25.40 -11.87 36.48
N GLU A 42 25.32 -11.05 35.42
CA GLU A 42 24.17 -10.22 35.08
C GLU A 42 24.05 -10.03 33.57
N TRP A 43 22.87 -9.61 33.11
CA TRP A 43 22.64 -9.19 31.73
C TRP A 43 23.37 -7.87 31.46
N LYS A 44 24.11 -7.80 30.35
CA LYS A 44 24.81 -6.56 29.95
C LYS A 44 24.40 -6.13 28.55
N ALA A 45 24.44 -4.82 28.29
CA ALA A 45 24.16 -4.32 26.96
C ALA A 45 25.23 -4.80 25.97
N LEU A 46 24.83 -5.17 24.76
CA LEU A 46 25.76 -5.61 23.71
C LEU A 46 26.84 -4.55 23.44
N GLY A 47 26.51 -3.27 23.48
CA GLY A 47 27.45 -2.17 23.33
C GLY A 47 28.54 -2.13 24.40
N GLU A 48 28.24 -2.55 25.63
CA GLU A 48 29.24 -2.67 26.69
C GLU A 48 30.15 -3.87 26.44
N LEU A 49 29.57 -5.00 26.00
CA LEU A 49 30.29 -6.24 25.72
C LEU A 49 31.18 -6.15 24.47
N THR A 50 30.78 -5.39 23.46
CA THR A 50 31.52 -5.21 22.22
C THR A 50 32.38 -3.95 22.20
N GLN A 51 32.37 -3.15 23.28
CA GLN A 51 33.01 -1.83 23.33
C GLN A 51 32.55 -0.91 22.19
N GLY A 52 31.25 -0.92 21.90
CA GLY A 52 30.63 -0.12 20.84
C GLY A 52 30.83 -0.64 19.41
N LYS A 53 31.45 -1.81 19.23
CA LYS A 53 31.64 -2.43 17.91
C LYS A 53 30.46 -3.31 17.53
N LEU A 54 30.19 -3.50 16.24
CA LEU A 54 29.16 -4.43 15.75
C LEU A 54 29.64 -5.90 15.71
N VAL A 55 30.63 -6.25 16.54
CA VAL A 55 31.18 -7.60 16.64
C VAL A 55 31.47 -7.88 18.10
N TYR A 56 30.93 -8.98 18.61
CA TYR A 56 31.19 -9.50 19.93
C TYR A 56 32.32 -10.54 19.89
N GLN A 57 33.34 -10.32 20.72
CA GLN A 57 34.48 -11.21 20.90
C GLN A 57 34.72 -11.43 22.40
N PRO A 58 34.08 -12.45 22.99
CA PRO A 58 34.28 -12.79 24.39
C PRO A 58 35.73 -13.25 24.66
N ILE A 59 36.31 -12.74 25.74
CA ILE A 59 37.67 -13.02 26.16
C ILE A 59 37.78 -14.51 26.51
N GLY A 60 38.72 -15.23 25.88
CA GLY A 60 38.95 -16.66 26.14
C GLY A 60 38.16 -17.64 25.26
N TYR A 61 37.32 -17.15 24.34
CA TYR A 61 36.67 -18.01 23.33
C TYR A 61 37.47 -17.99 22.02
N SER A 62 38.23 -19.06 21.76
CA SER A 62 38.78 -19.33 20.44
C SER A 62 37.73 -20.08 19.63
N VAL A 63 37.30 -19.49 18.51
CA VAL A 63 36.55 -20.24 17.49
C VAL A 63 37.42 -21.43 17.04
N PRO A 64 36.89 -22.66 16.96
CA PRO A 64 37.61 -23.75 16.33
C PRO A 64 37.94 -23.31 14.90
N THR A 65 39.24 -23.30 14.56
CA THR A 65 39.69 -23.07 13.19
C THR A 65 39.20 -24.25 12.37
N ILE A 66 38.01 -24.11 11.78
CA ILE A 66 37.62 -24.96 10.67
C ILE A 66 38.62 -24.62 9.57
N ASN A 67 39.52 -25.55 9.27
CA ASN A 67 40.30 -25.52 8.04
C ASN A 67 39.31 -25.47 6.89
N THR A 68 38.96 -24.27 6.45
CA THR A 68 38.27 -24.06 5.19
C THR A 68 39.31 -24.33 4.12
N ASN A 69 39.48 -25.60 3.76
CA ASN A 69 39.74 -25.96 2.38
C ASN A 69 38.53 -25.45 1.59
N THR A 70 38.53 -24.17 1.27
CA THR A 70 37.61 -23.58 0.30
C THR A 70 38.01 -24.14 -1.06
N SER A 71 37.57 -25.37 -1.36
CA SER A 71 37.04 -25.62 -2.68
C SER A 71 35.90 -24.62 -2.84
N THR A 72 36.15 -23.56 -3.57
CA THR A 72 35.14 -22.58 -3.96
C THR A 72 34.06 -23.31 -4.76
N ASN A 73 33.04 -23.80 -4.07
CA ASN A 73 31.75 -24.04 -4.71
C ASN A 73 31.20 -22.66 -5.09
N GLU A 74 31.38 -22.28 -6.35
CA GLU A 74 30.96 -21.01 -6.94
C GLU A 74 29.44 -20.76 -6.80
N THR A 75 28.66 -21.79 -6.46
CA THR A 75 27.20 -21.73 -6.32
C THR A 75 26.70 -20.93 -5.11
N ILE A 76 27.51 -20.70 -4.06
CA ILE A 76 27.04 -19.99 -2.84
C ILE A 76 27.47 -18.50 -2.84
N ARG A 77 28.47 -18.10 -3.63
CA ARG A 77 28.96 -16.70 -3.66
C ARG A 77 28.02 -15.70 -4.35
N GLN A 78 26.88 -16.13 -4.89
CA GLN A 78 25.97 -15.25 -5.63
C GLN A 78 24.72 -14.78 -4.87
N ILE A 79 24.55 -15.11 -3.59
CA ILE A 79 23.47 -14.49 -2.80
C ILE A 79 23.99 -13.17 -2.19
N ARG A 80 24.33 -12.21 -3.07
CA ARG A 80 24.33 -10.81 -2.67
C ARG A 80 22.86 -10.42 -2.56
N VAL A 81 22.30 -10.46 -1.35
CA VAL A 81 21.03 -9.78 -1.07
C VAL A 81 21.35 -8.29 -1.15
N GLU A 82 21.35 -7.74 -2.37
CA GLU A 82 21.22 -6.30 -2.52
C GLU A 82 19.92 -5.93 -1.78
N PRO A 83 19.96 -5.07 -0.76
CA PRO A 83 18.73 -4.51 -0.24
C PRO A 83 18.09 -3.82 -1.43
N LYS A 84 17.00 -4.41 -1.94
CA LYS A 84 16.27 -3.84 -3.06
C LYS A 84 15.74 -2.50 -2.56
N VAL A 85 16.49 -1.42 -2.83
CA VAL A 85 16.10 -0.07 -2.44
C VAL A 85 14.84 0.22 -3.23
N HIS A 86 13.70 0.08 -2.57
CA HIS A 86 12.41 0.28 -3.19
C HIS A 86 12.24 1.77 -3.44
N GLU A 87 12.52 2.19 -4.67
CA GLU A 87 12.35 3.56 -5.11
C GLU A 87 10.86 3.94 -5.04
N LEU A 88 10.58 5.13 -4.51
CA LEU A 88 9.22 5.67 -4.49
C LEU A 88 8.72 5.89 -5.92
N ALA A 89 7.52 5.38 -6.21
CA ALA A 89 6.89 5.59 -7.50
C ALA A 89 6.78 7.08 -7.83
N SER A 90 7.13 7.44 -9.07
CA SER A 90 7.08 8.82 -9.56
C SER A 90 5.64 9.34 -9.61
N ILE A 91 5.47 10.66 -9.51
CA ILE A 91 4.15 11.31 -9.56
C ILE A 91 3.43 11.02 -10.90
N PRO A 92 4.08 11.07 -12.07
CA PRO A 92 3.43 10.74 -13.33
C PRO A 92 2.95 9.28 -13.39
N ALA A 93 3.74 8.32 -12.89
CA ALA A 93 3.32 6.93 -12.85
C ALA A 93 2.06 6.73 -11.98
N ARG A 94 2.00 7.40 -10.82
CA ARG A 94 0.83 7.39 -9.95
C ARG A 94 -0.39 8.03 -10.63
N ALA A 95 -0.19 9.14 -11.34
CA ALA A 95 -1.25 9.83 -12.07
C ALA A 95 -1.82 8.96 -13.20
N LEU A 96 -0.96 8.34 -14.03
CA LEU A 96 -1.37 7.42 -15.08
C LEU A 96 -2.16 6.23 -14.52
N ALA A 97 -1.69 5.62 -13.42
CA ALA A 97 -2.40 4.53 -12.77
C ALA A 97 -3.80 4.97 -12.30
N LYS A 98 -3.93 6.18 -11.76
CA LYS A 98 -5.22 6.74 -11.32
C LYS A 98 -6.15 7.02 -12.50
N ILE A 99 -5.63 7.51 -13.63
CA ILE A 99 -6.41 7.71 -14.86
C ILE A 99 -6.97 6.37 -15.35
N ILE A 100 -6.15 5.31 -15.40
CA ILE A 100 -6.62 3.98 -15.80
C ILE A 100 -7.68 3.45 -14.82
N ASP A 101 -7.47 3.61 -13.52
CA ASP A 101 -8.47 3.21 -12.51
C ASP A 101 -9.77 4.04 -12.65
N LEU A 102 -9.69 5.30 -13.10
CA LEU A 102 -10.86 6.16 -13.35
C LEU A 102 -11.65 5.71 -14.57
N LEU A 103 -10.99 5.20 -15.62
CA LEU A 103 -11.67 4.67 -16.81
C LEU A 103 -12.61 3.50 -16.48
N LEU A 104 -12.32 2.76 -15.41
CA LEU A 104 -13.21 1.69 -14.92
C LEU A 104 -14.56 2.21 -14.41
N TRP A 105 -14.72 3.53 -14.20
CA TRP A 105 -16.00 4.13 -13.81
C TRP A 105 -16.85 4.54 -15.02
N LEU A 106 -16.26 4.72 -16.21
CA LEU A 106 -16.98 5.15 -17.41
C LEU A 106 -18.12 4.21 -17.83
N PRO A 107 -18.01 2.87 -17.72
CA PRO A 107 -19.10 1.98 -18.06
C PRO A 107 -20.40 2.26 -17.30
N ILE A 108 -20.33 2.79 -16.08
CA ILE A 108 -21.53 3.13 -15.27
C ILE A 108 -22.41 4.13 -16.03
N ALA A 109 -21.82 5.13 -16.69
CA ALA A 109 -22.56 6.11 -17.47
C ALA A 109 -23.15 5.53 -18.77
N ALA A 110 -22.54 4.48 -19.31
CA ALA A 110 -22.98 3.83 -20.54
C ALA A 110 -24.07 2.77 -20.30
N ILE A 111 -24.07 2.10 -19.14
CA ILE A 111 -24.99 0.99 -18.84
C ILE A 111 -26.47 1.33 -19.09
N PRO A 112 -27.02 2.49 -18.66
CA PRO A 112 -28.42 2.83 -18.89
C PRO A 112 -28.83 2.82 -20.37
N SER A 113 -27.93 3.21 -21.27
CA SER A 113 -28.22 3.28 -22.72
C SER A 113 -28.62 1.92 -23.31
N PHE A 114 -28.12 0.80 -22.77
CA PHE A 114 -28.49 -0.54 -23.24
C PHE A 114 -29.92 -0.94 -22.87
N PHE A 115 -30.56 -0.22 -21.94
CA PHE A 115 -31.91 -0.51 -21.46
C PHE A 115 -32.94 0.51 -21.95
N PHE A 116 -32.51 1.59 -22.61
CA PHE A 116 -33.41 2.64 -23.07
C PHE A 116 -34.15 2.25 -24.35
N ASN A 117 -35.43 2.56 -24.41
CA ASN A 117 -36.23 2.53 -25.63
C ASN A 117 -36.23 3.89 -26.36
N GLU A 118 -36.77 3.94 -27.57
CA GLU A 118 -36.78 5.19 -28.39
C GLU A 118 -37.44 6.38 -27.69
N ALA A 119 -38.49 6.15 -26.90
CA ALA A 119 -39.17 7.22 -26.16
C ALA A 119 -38.30 7.78 -25.03
N GLN A 120 -37.59 6.91 -24.30
CA GLN A 120 -36.67 7.31 -23.25
C GLN A 120 -35.46 8.05 -23.79
N TYR A 121 -34.94 7.67 -24.97
CA TYR A 121 -33.90 8.44 -25.65
C TYR A 121 -34.35 9.86 -25.99
N LYS A 122 -35.57 10.02 -26.52
CA LYS A 122 -36.15 11.34 -26.80
C LYS A 122 -36.32 12.16 -25.51
N GLN A 123 -36.82 11.54 -24.44
CA GLN A 123 -36.96 12.18 -23.13
C GLN A 123 -35.61 12.61 -22.55
N LEU A 124 -34.57 11.77 -22.65
CA LEU A 124 -33.20 12.13 -22.22
C LEU A 124 -32.69 13.36 -22.97
N PHE A 125 -32.89 13.40 -24.29
CA PHE A 125 -32.46 14.52 -25.12
C PHE A 125 -33.17 15.83 -24.74
N GLU A 126 -34.48 15.80 -24.51
CA GLU A 126 -35.23 16.97 -24.05
C GLU A 126 -34.80 17.42 -22.64
N LEU A 127 -34.57 16.48 -21.72
CA LEU A 127 -34.04 16.78 -20.38
C LEU A 127 -32.67 17.45 -20.46
N GLN A 128 -31.78 16.95 -21.31
CA GLN A 128 -30.46 17.53 -21.54
C GLN A 128 -30.56 18.96 -22.09
N LYS A 129 -31.48 19.21 -23.01
CA LYS A 129 -31.74 20.55 -23.56
C LYS A 129 -32.27 21.51 -22.49
N GLN A 130 -33.18 21.04 -21.62
CA GLN A 130 -33.70 21.83 -20.50
C GLN A 130 -32.61 22.20 -19.49
N MET A 131 -31.71 21.26 -19.15
CA MET A 131 -30.57 21.51 -18.27
C MET A 131 -29.59 22.56 -18.80
N GLN A 132 -29.48 22.72 -20.13
CA GLN A 132 -28.61 23.71 -20.75
C GLN A 132 -29.20 25.13 -20.73
N SER A 133 -30.49 25.28 -20.45
CA SER A 133 -31.13 26.60 -20.36
C SER A 133 -30.84 27.26 -19.01
N ALA A 134 -30.32 28.49 -19.03
CA ALA A 134 -29.80 29.20 -17.86
C ALA A 134 -30.85 29.50 -16.77
N GLU A 135 -32.14 29.59 -17.11
CA GLU A 135 -33.23 29.87 -16.16
C GLU A 135 -33.64 28.66 -15.31
N VAL A 136 -33.41 27.45 -15.80
CA VAL A 136 -33.93 26.21 -15.18
C VAL A 136 -32.97 25.68 -14.10
N ALA A 137 -31.69 26.07 -14.16
CA ALA A 137 -30.61 25.56 -13.31
C ALA A 137 -30.72 25.94 -11.81
N SER A 138 -31.47 26.98 -11.44
CA SER A 138 -31.56 27.46 -10.05
C SER A 138 -32.91 27.18 -9.37
N THR A 139 -34.01 27.10 -10.12
CA THR A 139 -35.37 26.94 -9.57
C THR A 139 -35.96 25.54 -9.77
N LYS A 140 -35.51 24.78 -10.78
CA LYS A 140 -36.05 23.45 -11.14
C LYS A 140 -35.01 22.32 -11.12
N ALA A 141 -33.83 22.56 -10.57
CA ALA A 141 -32.75 21.57 -10.51
C ALA A 141 -33.19 20.26 -9.84
N ALA A 142 -33.96 20.34 -8.75
CA ALA A 142 -34.46 19.16 -8.04
C ALA A 142 -35.46 18.35 -8.88
N GLU A 143 -36.36 19.01 -9.61
CA GLU A 143 -37.34 18.35 -10.49
C GLU A 143 -36.64 17.63 -11.65
N LEU A 144 -35.68 18.29 -12.31
CA LEU A 144 -34.90 17.69 -13.39
C LEU A 144 -34.11 16.48 -12.92
N GLN A 145 -33.51 16.58 -11.72
CA GLN A 145 -32.79 15.46 -11.13
C GLN A 145 -33.73 14.28 -10.88
N GLN A 146 -34.94 14.52 -10.36
CA GLN A 146 -35.93 13.47 -10.17
C GLN A 146 -36.38 12.84 -11.49
N GLN A 147 -36.62 13.65 -12.53
CA GLN A 147 -36.99 13.15 -13.86
C GLN A 147 -35.90 12.28 -14.48
N LEU A 148 -34.63 12.63 -14.28
CA LEU A 148 -33.50 11.79 -14.71
C LEU A 148 -33.48 10.45 -13.97
N PHE A 149 -33.73 10.44 -12.66
CA PHE A 149 -33.77 9.21 -11.88
C PHE A 149 -34.91 8.28 -12.28
N THR A 150 -36.10 8.82 -12.57
CA THR A 150 -37.27 8.03 -12.99
C THR A 150 -37.18 7.57 -14.45
N LEU A 151 -36.41 8.27 -15.29
CA LEU A 151 -36.17 7.88 -16.67
C LEU A 151 -35.40 6.56 -16.76
N ILE A 152 -34.44 6.35 -15.86
CA ILE A 152 -33.57 5.18 -15.85
C ILE A 152 -34.34 3.96 -15.32
N PRO A 153 -34.52 2.89 -16.13
CA PRO A 153 -35.19 1.68 -15.71
C PRO A 153 -34.51 1.02 -14.49
N ILE A 154 -35.29 0.29 -13.69
CA ILE A 154 -34.78 -0.39 -12.49
C ILE A 154 -33.74 -1.48 -12.83
N GLU A 155 -33.86 -2.10 -13.99
CA GLU A 155 -32.92 -3.10 -14.52
C GLU A 155 -31.54 -2.49 -14.78
N ALA A 156 -31.50 -1.25 -15.27
CA ALA A 156 -30.25 -0.51 -15.46
C ALA A 156 -29.59 -0.18 -14.12
N TRP A 157 -30.37 0.22 -13.10
CA TRP A 157 -29.87 0.45 -11.75
C TRP A 157 -29.24 -0.80 -11.14
N HIS A 158 -29.90 -1.94 -11.25
CA HIS A 158 -29.36 -3.23 -10.79
C HIS A 158 -28.08 -3.61 -11.54
N SER A 159 -28.04 -3.40 -12.85
CA SER A 159 -26.86 -3.70 -13.68
C SER A 159 -25.67 -2.82 -13.32
N MET A 160 -25.89 -1.52 -13.08
CA MET A 160 -24.87 -0.60 -12.58
C MET A 160 -24.36 -1.01 -11.20
N LEU A 161 -25.25 -1.34 -10.27
CA LEU A 161 -24.88 -1.79 -8.92
C LEU A 161 -24.05 -3.07 -8.98
N LEU A 162 -24.49 -4.06 -9.77
CA LEU A 162 -23.77 -5.32 -9.97
C LEU A 162 -22.37 -5.07 -10.53
N TYR A 163 -22.26 -4.22 -11.55
CA TYR A 163 -20.98 -3.84 -12.13
C TYR A 163 -20.05 -3.21 -11.08
N VAL A 164 -20.54 -2.24 -10.29
CA VAL A 164 -19.75 -1.58 -9.25
C VAL A 164 -19.28 -2.57 -8.19
N VAL A 165 -20.15 -3.46 -7.72
CA VAL A 165 -19.80 -4.48 -6.71
C VAL A 165 -18.72 -5.42 -7.25
N ILE A 166 -18.87 -5.94 -8.47
CA ILE A 166 -17.87 -6.83 -9.09
C ILE A 166 -16.54 -6.09 -9.26
N MET A 167 -16.57 -4.88 -9.80
CA MET A 167 -15.39 -4.06 -10.05
C MET A 167 -14.65 -3.77 -8.73
N LEU A 168 -15.36 -3.38 -7.67
CA LEU A 168 -14.78 -3.12 -6.34
C LEU A 168 -14.25 -4.40 -5.69
N ALA A 169 -14.94 -5.54 -5.84
CA ALA A 169 -14.47 -6.83 -5.34
C ALA A 169 -13.16 -7.26 -6.02
N ILE A 170 -13.07 -7.11 -7.34
CA ILE A 170 -11.83 -7.37 -8.10
C ILE A 170 -10.71 -6.46 -7.60
N GLN A 171 -10.98 -5.16 -7.43
CA GLN A 171 -9.98 -4.23 -6.90
C GLN A 171 -9.54 -4.60 -5.47
N ALA A 172 -10.46 -4.97 -4.59
CA ALA A 172 -10.15 -5.39 -3.22
C ALA A 172 -9.23 -6.62 -3.20
N VAL A 173 -9.52 -7.63 -4.05
CA VAL A 173 -8.68 -8.85 -4.16
C VAL A 173 -7.30 -8.51 -4.71
N LEU A 174 -7.20 -7.68 -5.75
CA LEU A 174 -5.92 -7.31 -6.33
C LEU A 174 -5.06 -6.49 -5.35
N LEU A 175 -5.68 -5.54 -4.65
CA LEU A 175 -5.01 -4.71 -3.65
C LEU A 175 -4.51 -5.55 -2.47
N THR A 176 -5.32 -6.45 -1.93
CA THR A 176 -4.90 -7.30 -0.80
C THR A 176 -3.83 -8.32 -1.19
N LYS A 177 -3.95 -8.98 -2.34
CA LYS A 177 -3.01 -10.05 -2.73
C LYS A 177 -1.69 -9.48 -3.26
N PHE A 178 -1.78 -8.44 -4.08
CA PHE A 178 -0.65 -7.92 -4.87
C PHE A 178 -0.23 -6.50 -4.50
N GLY A 179 -1.01 -5.76 -3.70
CA GLY A 179 -0.75 -4.35 -3.43
C GLY A 179 -1.03 -3.45 -4.62
N GLN A 180 -1.80 -3.90 -5.62
CA GLN A 180 -1.98 -3.20 -6.88
C GLN A 180 -3.45 -3.13 -7.25
N SER A 181 -3.92 -1.97 -7.71
CA SER A 181 -5.14 -1.89 -8.51
C SER A 181 -4.84 -2.27 -9.96
N ILE A 182 -5.87 -2.33 -10.81
CA ILE A 182 -5.71 -2.64 -12.24
C ILE A 182 -4.77 -1.62 -12.90
N GLY A 183 -4.98 -0.32 -12.69
CA GLY A 183 -4.12 0.72 -13.26
C GLY A 183 -2.69 0.66 -12.73
N LYS A 184 -2.50 0.38 -11.44
CA LYS A 184 -1.16 0.26 -10.83
C LYS A 184 -0.42 -0.97 -11.34
N LYS A 185 -1.13 -2.07 -11.58
CA LYS A 185 -0.57 -3.28 -12.18
C LYS A 185 -0.09 -3.04 -13.60
N ILE A 186 -0.86 -2.29 -14.40
CA ILE A 186 -0.47 -1.90 -15.77
C ILE A 186 0.76 -0.99 -15.77
N VAL A 187 0.81 0.00 -14.86
CA VAL A 187 1.95 0.92 -14.76
C VAL A 187 3.18 0.29 -14.08
N GLY A 188 3.01 -0.86 -13.40
CA GLY A 188 4.10 -1.55 -12.72
C GLY A 188 4.51 -0.89 -11.41
N ILE A 189 3.57 -0.30 -10.67
CA ILE A 189 3.82 0.27 -9.34
C ILE A 189 3.00 -0.46 -8.28
N LYS A 190 3.44 -0.48 -7.03
CA LYS A 190 2.83 -1.27 -5.96
C LYS A 190 2.72 -0.50 -4.65
N ILE A 191 1.61 -0.74 -3.94
CA ILE A 191 1.35 -0.24 -2.59
C ILE A 191 1.97 -1.20 -1.58
N VAL A 192 2.69 -0.61 -0.63
CA VAL A 192 3.28 -1.31 0.51
C VAL A 192 3.08 -0.50 1.79
N ASP A 193 3.31 -1.14 2.93
CA ASP A 193 3.33 -0.44 4.21
C ASP A 193 4.43 0.64 4.21
N ALA A 194 4.15 1.78 4.84
CA ALA A 194 5.05 2.92 4.83
C ALA A 194 6.35 2.65 5.60
N GLU A 195 6.32 1.83 6.64
CA GLU A 195 7.43 1.61 7.56
C GLU A 195 8.32 0.45 7.08
N ASP A 196 7.74 -0.72 6.84
CA ASP A 196 8.49 -1.97 6.60
C ASP A 196 8.40 -2.53 5.17
N ASN A 197 7.67 -1.85 4.27
CA ASN A 197 7.38 -2.31 2.90
C ASN A 197 6.60 -3.64 2.81
N SER A 198 5.99 -4.10 3.90
CA SER A 198 5.21 -5.34 3.93
C SER A 198 3.85 -5.17 3.22
N LYS A 199 3.11 -6.28 3.12
CA LYS A 199 1.75 -6.27 2.58
C LYS A 199 0.81 -5.60 3.58
N VAL A 200 -0.06 -4.74 3.06
CA VAL A 200 -1.03 -4.01 3.87
C VAL A 200 -2.33 -4.81 3.96
N ASN A 201 -2.95 -4.84 5.14
CA ASN A 201 -4.23 -5.52 5.36
C ASN A 201 -5.40 -4.88 4.57
N LEU A 202 -6.50 -5.64 4.40
CA LEU A 202 -7.69 -5.21 3.63
C LEU A 202 -8.25 -3.87 4.11
N THR A 203 -8.38 -3.68 5.42
CA THR A 203 -8.96 -2.47 6.01
C THR A 203 -8.19 -1.22 5.61
N ARG A 204 -6.86 -1.24 5.75
CA ARG A 204 -6.02 -0.09 5.40
C ARG A 204 -5.95 0.11 3.90
N ILE A 205 -5.70 -0.95 3.13
CA ILE A 205 -5.43 -0.81 1.69
C ILE A 205 -6.68 -0.56 0.83
N PHE A 206 -7.84 -1.02 1.27
CA PHE A 206 -9.08 -0.93 0.50
C PHE A 206 -10.14 -0.07 1.20
N LEU A 207 -10.48 -0.32 2.46
CA LEU A 207 -11.54 0.46 3.13
C LEU A 207 -11.11 1.91 3.39
N LEU A 208 -10.05 2.11 4.16
CA LEU A 208 -9.56 3.45 4.53
C LEU A 208 -8.99 4.20 3.33
N ARG A 209 -8.26 3.50 2.45
CA ARG A 209 -7.58 4.14 1.32
C ARG A 209 -8.50 4.36 0.12
N SER A 210 -9.34 3.39 -0.24
CA SER A 210 -10.15 3.45 -1.46
C SER A 210 -11.59 3.85 -1.15
N ILE A 211 -12.31 3.13 -0.29
CA ILE A 211 -13.74 3.38 -0.05
C ILE A 211 -13.98 4.77 0.55
N VAL A 212 -13.24 5.14 1.60
CA VAL A 212 -13.37 6.48 2.22
C VAL A 212 -13.12 7.58 1.19
N PHE A 213 -12.12 7.43 0.33
CA PHE A 213 -11.81 8.42 -0.70
C PHE A 213 -12.77 8.40 -1.88
N ILE A 214 -13.39 7.26 -2.20
CA ILE A 214 -14.49 7.21 -3.16
C ILE A 214 -15.67 8.04 -2.64
N ILE A 215 -16.06 7.85 -1.37
CA ILE A 215 -17.13 8.62 -0.74
C ILE A 215 -16.77 10.11 -0.66
N LEU A 216 -15.54 10.43 -0.24
CA LEU A 216 -15.06 11.81 -0.17
C LEU A 216 -15.09 12.50 -1.56
N ASN A 217 -14.66 11.80 -2.61
CA ASN A 217 -14.70 12.33 -3.98
C ASN A 217 -16.14 12.47 -4.48
N LEU A 218 -17.05 11.55 -4.12
CA LEU A 218 -18.47 11.67 -4.48
C LEU A 218 -19.12 12.92 -3.87
N LEU A 219 -18.73 13.29 -2.65
CA LEU A 219 -19.31 14.44 -1.93
C LEU A 219 -18.61 15.78 -2.23
N PHE A 220 -17.30 15.77 -2.48
CA PHE A 220 -16.48 16.97 -2.51
C PHE A 220 -15.52 17.05 -3.72
N MET A 221 -15.83 16.42 -4.85
CA MET A 221 -15.08 16.67 -6.10
C MET A 221 -15.27 18.13 -6.55
N PRO A 222 -14.24 18.85 -7.03
CA PRO A 222 -12.84 18.41 -7.22
C PRO A 222 -11.92 18.73 -6.03
N ILE A 223 -12.39 19.48 -5.03
CA ILE A 223 -11.58 19.98 -3.91
C ILE A 223 -10.84 18.83 -3.20
N SER A 224 -11.54 17.73 -2.92
CA SER A 224 -10.98 16.53 -2.31
C SER A 224 -9.81 15.93 -3.09
N THR A 225 -9.93 15.82 -4.42
CA THR A 225 -8.87 15.30 -5.30
C THR A 225 -7.66 16.24 -5.33
N ILE A 226 -7.88 17.55 -5.38
CA ILE A 226 -6.79 18.54 -5.39
C ILE A 226 -5.99 18.45 -4.09
N ILE A 227 -6.68 18.42 -2.95
CA ILE A 227 -6.02 18.28 -1.64
C ILE A 227 -5.22 16.98 -1.57
N ASP A 228 -5.82 15.86 -1.99
CA ASP A 228 -5.14 14.55 -1.97
C ASP A 228 -3.84 14.55 -2.79
N TYR A 229 -3.85 15.13 -3.99
CA TYR A 229 -2.67 15.26 -4.84
C TYR A 229 -1.64 16.27 -4.31
N ALA A 230 -2.07 17.36 -3.67
CA ALA A 230 -1.16 18.34 -3.09
C ALA A 230 -0.23 17.69 -2.03
N PHE A 231 -0.76 16.79 -1.20
CA PHE A 231 0.06 16.03 -0.24
C PHE A 231 1.11 15.14 -0.91
N ALA A 232 0.81 14.62 -2.11
CA ALA A 232 1.73 13.77 -2.86
C ALA A 232 2.98 14.53 -3.38
N LEU A 233 2.98 15.87 -3.40
CA LEU A 233 4.13 16.68 -3.82
C LEU A 233 5.22 16.78 -2.74
N GLY A 234 4.96 16.34 -1.51
CA GLY A 234 5.96 16.35 -0.44
C GLY A 234 7.12 15.36 -0.66
N GLN A 235 8.20 15.49 0.13
CA GLN A 235 9.41 14.65 -0.01
C GLN A 235 9.14 13.14 0.09
N LYS A 236 8.14 12.74 0.89
CA LYS A 236 7.73 11.33 1.05
C LYS A 236 6.86 10.80 -0.09
N ARG A 237 6.43 11.68 -1.03
CA ARG A 237 5.52 11.37 -2.15
C ARG A 237 4.28 10.56 -1.72
N GLN A 238 3.68 10.93 -0.60
CA GLN A 238 2.50 10.27 -0.04
C GLN A 238 1.30 11.19 -0.19
N ALA A 239 0.28 10.74 -0.92
CA ALA A 239 -1.01 11.43 -0.99
C ALA A 239 -1.73 11.41 0.38
N LEU A 240 -2.82 12.17 0.51
CA LEU A 240 -3.59 12.18 1.76
C LEU A 240 -4.12 10.77 2.09
N HIS A 241 -4.62 10.05 1.10
CA HIS A 241 -5.09 8.67 1.27
C HIS A 241 -3.97 7.70 1.64
N ASP A 242 -2.76 7.90 1.11
CA ASP A 242 -1.57 7.13 1.47
C ASP A 242 -1.26 7.31 2.97
N LYS A 243 -1.27 8.56 3.43
CA LYS A 243 -0.91 8.94 4.81
C LYS A 243 -1.90 8.39 5.83
N ILE A 244 -3.21 8.51 5.56
CA ILE A 244 -4.25 7.97 6.44
C ILE A 244 -4.15 6.45 6.54
N ALA A 245 -3.91 5.77 5.42
CA ALA A 245 -3.76 4.31 5.40
C ALA A 245 -2.38 3.82 5.89
N ARG A 246 -1.43 4.71 6.21
CA ARG A 246 -0.02 4.41 6.52
C ARG A 246 0.65 3.56 5.44
N THR A 247 0.49 3.98 4.19
CA THR A 247 1.01 3.26 3.02
C THR A 247 1.89 4.18 2.16
N LYS A 248 2.70 3.57 1.29
CA LYS A 248 3.43 4.28 0.24
C LYS A 248 3.40 3.45 -1.05
N VAL A 249 3.68 4.11 -2.17
CA VAL A 249 3.74 3.45 -3.47
C VAL A 249 5.18 3.42 -3.96
N ILE A 250 5.64 2.22 -4.28
CA ILE A 250 6.98 1.90 -4.75
C ILE A 250 6.92 1.40 -6.20
N LYS A 251 8.07 1.41 -6.88
CA LYS A 251 8.27 0.76 -8.19
C LYS A 251 8.57 -0.73 -8.04
#